data_AF-A0A933F359-F1
#
_entry.id   AF-A0A933F359-F1
#
_cell.length_a   1.000
_cell.length_b   1.000
_cell.length_c   1.000
_cell.angle_alpha   90.00
_cell.angle_beta   90.00
_cell.angle_gamma   90.00
#
_symmetry.space_group_name_H-M   'P 1'
#
loop_
_entity.id
_entity.type
_entity.pdbx_description
1 polymer ?
#
loop_
_entity_poly.entity_id
_entity_poly.type
_entity_poly.pdbx_seq_one_letter_code
_entity_poly.pdbx_strand_id
1 'polypeptide(L)'
;MEICDSPTTRKSTGSVQAPMTVEEFLTRFPEVPRDLRDEPILEEYVKVFGSLLRLTQKPTPCMRDGGDAQHVFYVRLVNDLAIYGIGLAKRDRTLARLATILDQYRAQPSTFACTLVPQRAPGAPRSGCT
;
A
#
# COMPACT_ATOMS: atom_id res chain seq x y z
N MET A 1 -19.82 -51.63 5.42
CA MET A 1 -20.46 -50.42 5.96
C MET A 1 -19.43 -49.30 5.86
N GLU A 2 -19.81 -48.26 5.13
CA GLU A 2 -19.22 -46.91 5.00
C GLU A 2 -17.86 -46.70 4.33
N ILE A 3 -17.94 -45.99 3.21
CA ILE A 3 -16.92 -45.31 2.42
C ILE A 3 -17.06 -43.81 2.73
N CYS A 4 -15.95 -43.06 2.76
CA CYS A 4 -15.78 -41.67 2.27
C CYS A 4 -14.38 -41.20 2.73
N ASP A 5 -13.35 -41.43 1.91
CA ASP A 5 -12.86 -40.51 0.87
C ASP A 5 -12.24 -39.24 1.45
N SER A 6 -10.91 -39.22 1.44
CA SER A 6 -10.09 -38.06 1.79
C SER A 6 -10.21 -36.99 0.72
N PRO A 7 -10.56 -35.72 1.03
CA PRO A 7 -10.22 -34.62 0.16
C PRO A 7 -8.87 -34.04 0.60
N THR A 8 -7.83 -34.57 -0.02
CA THR A 8 -6.85 -33.83 -0.82
C THR A 8 -6.73 -32.34 -0.52
N THR A 9 -5.51 -31.97 -0.08
CA THR A 9 -4.85 -30.67 -0.25
C THR A 9 -5.76 -29.50 -0.65
N ARG A 10 -6.09 -28.66 0.34
CA ARG A 10 -6.59 -27.31 0.08
C ARG A 10 -5.46 -26.52 -0.58
N LYS A 11 -5.33 -26.66 -1.90
CA LYS A 11 -4.64 -25.73 -2.79
C LYS A 11 -5.23 -24.37 -2.44
N SER A 12 -4.47 -23.53 -1.72
CA SER A 12 -4.78 -22.11 -1.66
C SER A 12 -4.63 -21.61 -3.09
N THR A 13 -5.73 -21.62 -3.82
CA THR A 13 -5.92 -20.83 -5.02
C THR A 13 -5.61 -19.41 -4.61
N GLY A 14 -4.42 -18.94 -5.02
CA GLY A 14 -4.07 -17.54 -4.90
C GLY A 14 -5.24 -16.74 -5.42
N SER A 15 -5.88 -15.99 -4.51
CA SER A 15 -6.93 -15.07 -4.89
C SER A 15 -6.28 -14.12 -5.88
N VAL A 16 -6.59 -14.28 -7.17
CA VAL A 16 -6.43 -13.20 -8.13
C VAL A 16 -7.44 -12.16 -7.67
N GLN A 17 -7.05 -11.40 -6.65
CA GLN A 17 -7.83 -10.31 -6.13
C GLN A 17 -8.06 -9.38 -7.32
N ALA A 18 -9.34 -9.10 -7.60
CA ALA A 18 -9.70 -8.13 -8.63
C ALA A 18 -8.88 -6.85 -8.40
N PRO A 19 -8.34 -6.23 -9.47
CA PRO A 19 -7.62 -4.97 -9.36
C PRO A 19 -8.42 -4.00 -8.51
N MET A 20 -7.77 -3.37 -7.53
CA MET A 20 -8.43 -2.36 -6.71
C MET A 20 -8.95 -1.25 -7.61
N THR A 21 -10.17 -0.77 -7.38
CA THR A 21 -10.73 0.34 -8.14
C THR A 21 -10.43 1.67 -7.43
N VAL A 22 -10.41 2.77 -8.19
CA VAL A 22 -10.26 4.12 -7.62
C VAL A 22 -11.37 4.42 -6.61
N GLU A 23 -12.59 3.96 -6.86
CA GLU A 23 -13.72 4.12 -5.92
C GLU A 23 -13.50 3.36 -4.61
N GLU A 24 -13.00 2.12 -4.68
CA GLU A 24 -12.62 1.35 -3.50
C GLU A 24 -11.54 2.07 -2.69
N PHE A 25 -10.53 2.63 -3.38
CA PHE A 25 -9.45 3.37 -2.76
C PHE A 25 -9.93 4.63 -2.03
N LEU A 26 -10.74 5.47 -2.69
CA LEU A 26 -11.30 6.69 -2.09
C LEU A 26 -12.28 6.38 -0.94
N THR A 27 -12.95 5.22 -0.99
CA THR A 27 -13.82 4.77 0.12
C THR A 27 -13.01 4.36 1.33
N ARG A 28 -11.88 3.68 1.11
CA ARG A 28 -10.98 3.22 2.18
C ARG A 28 -10.18 4.38 2.81
N PHE A 29 -9.82 5.37 2.01
CA PHE A 29 -9.03 6.53 2.43
C PHE A 29 -9.80 7.83 2.17
N PRO A 30 -10.78 8.19 3.03
CA PRO A 30 -11.58 9.40 2.86
C PRO A 30 -10.75 10.69 2.98
N GLU A 31 -9.53 10.62 3.50
CA GLU A 31 -8.56 11.72 3.49
C GLU A 31 -8.06 12.13 2.10
N VAL A 32 -8.20 11.27 1.08
CA VAL A 32 -7.75 11.58 -0.28
C VAL A 32 -8.84 12.37 -1.01
N PRO A 33 -8.51 13.55 -1.58
CA PRO A 33 -9.48 14.34 -2.33
C PRO A 33 -10.08 13.58 -3.52
N ARG A 34 -11.40 13.68 -3.65
CA ARG A 34 -12.13 13.17 -4.80
C ARG A 34 -11.80 13.90 -6.11
N ASP A 35 -11.20 15.08 -6.04
CA ASP A 35 -10.67 15.83 -7.20
C ASP A 35 -9.65 15.03 -8.02
N LEU A 36 -8.95 14.08 -7.38
CA LEU A 36 -7.98 13.21 -8.06
C LEU A 36 -8.63 11.97 -8.71
N ARG A 37 -9.94 11.77 -8.54
CA ARG A 37 -10.63 10.54 -8.99
C ARG A 37 -10.43 10.26 -10.47
N ASP A 38 -10.56 11.28 -11.30
CA ASP A 38 -10.53 11.17 -12.76
C ASP A 38 -9.10 11.31 -13.31
N GLU A 39 -8.09 11.35 -12.45
CA GLU A 39 -6.70 11.42 -12.86
C GLU A 39 -6.22 10.05 -13.35
N PRO A 40 -5.74 9.93 -14.60
CA PRO A 40 -5.29 8.65 -15.16
C PRO A 40 -4.11 8.07 -14.37
N ILE A 41 -3.30 8.93 -13.77
CA ILE A 41 -2.18 8.49 -12.94
C ILE A 41 -2.64 7.88 -11.62
N LEU A 42 -3.78 8.33 -11.05
CA LEU A 42 -4.34 7.72 -9.86
C LEU A 42 -4.93 6.34 -10.19
N GLU A 43 -5.59 6.21 -11.34
CA GLU A 43 -6.10 4.94 -11.82
C GLU A 43 -4.97 3.90 -11.99
N GLU A 44 -3.88 4.29 -12.66
CA GLU A 44 -2.73 3.40 -12.82
C GLU A 44 -2.10 3.05 -11.46
N TYR A 45 -1.97 4.03 -10.58
CA TYR A 45 -1.44 3.86 -9.24
C TYR A 45 -2.21 2.81 -8.43
N VAL A 46 -3.55 2.93 -8.38
CA VAL A 46 -4.40 2.01 -7.64
C VAL A 46 -4.40 0.62 -8.29
N LYS A 47 -4.32 0.53 -9.62
CA LYS A 47 -4.21 -0.75 -10.33
C LYS A 47 -2.90 -1.48 -9.99
N VAL A 48 -1.78 -0.76 -9.94
CA VAL A 48 -0.45 -1.31 -9.66
C VAL A 48 -0.30 -1.69 -8.20
N PHE A 49 -0.68 -0.79 -7.28
CA PHE A 49 -0.45 -0.95 -5.86
C PHE A 49 -1.65 -1.53 -5.11
N GLY A 50 -2.76 -1.86 -5.77
CA GLY A 50 -4.01 -2.28 -5.14
C GLY A 50 -3.87 -3.34 -4.06
N SER A 51 -3.03 -4.36 -4.29
CA SER A 51 -2.74 -5.40 -3.29
C SER A 51 -2.05 -4.84 -2.04
N LEU A 52 -1.12 -3.89 -2.19
CA LEU A 52 -0.45 -3.20 -1.07
C LEU A 52 -1.38 -2.17 -0.40
N LEU A 53 -2.24 -1.51 -1.18
CA LEU A 53 -3.24 -0.54 -0.72
C LEU A 53 -4.34 -1.18 0.13
N ARG A 54 -4.63 -2.46 -0.10
CA ARG A 54 -5.53 -3.27 0.74
C ARG A 54 -4.88 -3.72 2.04
N LEU A 55 -3.56 -3.92 2.04
CA LEU A 55 -2.78 -4.27 3.24
C LEU A 55 -2.45 -3.05 4.10
N THR A 56 -2.59 -1.84 3.57
CA THR A 56 -2.27 -0.60 4.31
C THR A 56 -3.27 -0.37 5.43
N GLN A 57 -2.78 -0.07 6.63
CA GLN A 57 -3.61 0.33 7.75
C GLN A 57 -3.26 1.74 8.18
N LYS A 58 -4.29 2.55 8.42
CA LYS A 58 -4.12 3.90 8.99
C LYS A 58 -3.50 3.76 10.38
N PRO A 59 -2.44 4.52 10.72
CA PRO A 59 -1.86 4.46 12.05
C PRO A 59 -2.90 4.81 13.12
N THR A 60 -2.90 4.03 14.20
CA THR A 60 -3.67 4.37 15.40
C THR A 60 -2.77 5.04 16.44
N PRO A 61 -3.31 5.92 17.30
CA PRO A 61 -2.50 6.71 18.25
C PRO A 61 -1.64 5.90 19.22
N CYS A 62 -1.93 4.62 19.41
CA CYS A 62 -1.24 3.74 20.35
C CYS A 62 -0.04 2.98 19.73
N MET A 63 0.27 3.20 18.46
CA MET A 63 1.42 2.56 17.79
C MET A 63 2.74 3.17 18.29
N ARG A 64 3.49 2.42 19.10
CA ARG A 64 4.88 2.69 19.48
C ARG A 64 5.82 1.92 18.54
N ASP A 65 6.97 2.50 18.21
CA ASP A 65 8.05 1.89 17.38
C ASP A 65 7.84 1.80 15.87
N GLY A 66 7.35 2.87 15.24
CA GLY A 66 7.45 3.02 13.77
C GLY A 66 6.50 2.15 12.95
N GLY A 67 5.62 1.38 13.60
CA GLY A 67 4.53 0.63 13.01
C GLY A 67 4.95 -0.59 12.19
N ASP A 68 4.07 -1.58 12.11
CA ASP A 68 4.24 -2.76 11.24
C ASP A 68 4.47 -2.35 9.76
N ALA A 69 4.90 -3.29 8.91
CA ALA A 69 5.08 -3.03 7.46
C ALA A 69 3.86 -2.36 6.80
N GLN A 70 2.65 -2.59 7.34
CA GLN A 70 1.40 -1.94 6.92
C GLN A 70 1.38 -0.42 7.15
N HIS A 71 2.03 0.09 8.19
CA HIS A 71 2.19 1.52 8.48
C HIS A 71 3.13 2.17 7.47
N VAL A 72 4.24 1.51 7.17
CA VAL A 72 5.23 1.99 6.21
C VAL A 72 4.60 2.17 4.83
N PHE A 73 3.73 1.24 4.42
CA PHE A 73 2.97 1.38 3.19
C PHE A 73 2.04 2.61 3.21
N TYR A 74 1.45 2.96 4.35
CA TYR A 74 0.60 4.16 4.46
C TYR A 74 1.43 5.43 4.32
N VAL A 75 2.55 5.49 5.03
CA VAL A 75 3.48 6.63 4.97
C VAL A 75 4.03 6.84 3.55
N ARG A 76 4.27 5.76 2.81
CA ARG A 76 4.90 5.85 1.49
C ARG A 76 3.92 5.99 0.33
N LEU A 77 2.72 5.38 0.42
CA LEU A 77 1.76 5.32 -0.69
C LEU A 77 0.55 6.24 -0.52
N VAL A 78 0.14 6.53 0.72
CA VAL A 78 -1.10 7.26 1.02
C VAL A 78 -0.84 8.65 1.61
N ASN A 79 0.26 8.84 2.34
CA ASN A 79 0.52 10.07 3.09
C ASN A 79 0.62 11.33 2.21
N ASP A 80 1.29 11.29 1.05
CA ASP A 80 1.35 12.46 0.16
C ASP A 80 -0.04 12.86 -0.37
N LEU A 81 -0.94 11.89 -0.59
CA LEU A 81 -2.33 12.12 -0.98
C LEU A 81 -3.14 12.70 0.19
N ALA A 82 -2.91 12.21 1.42
CA ALA A 82 -3.54 12.73 2.63
C ALA A 82 -3.10 14.17 2.94
N ILE A 83 -1.82 14.48 2.74
CA ILE A 83 -1.25 15.84 2.89
C ILE A 83 -1.86 16.80 1.86
N TYR A 84 -2.08 16.34 0.62
CA TYR A 84 -2.84 17.10 -0.36
C TYR A 84 -4.29 17.34 0.10
N GLY A 85 -4.92 16.31 0.69
CA GLY A 85 -6.26 16.40 1.26
C GLY A 85 -6.49 17.48 2.30
N ILE A 86 -5.47 17.77 3.11
CA ILE A 86 -5.50 18.84 4.12
C ILE A 86 -4.94 20.17 3.59
N GLY A 87 -4.67 20.28 2.29
CA GLY A 87 -4.21 21.52 1.64
C GLY A 87 -2.73 21.86 1.87
N LEU A 88 -1.93 20.93 2.36
CA LEU A 88 -0.50 21.15 2.65
C LEU A 88 0.43 20.80 1.47
N ALA A 89 -0.10 20.19 0.41
CA ALA A 89 0.61 19.93 -0.85
C ALA A 89 -0.16 20.51 -2.04
N LYS A 90 0.54 20.71 -3.17
CA LYS A 90 -0.06 21.13 -4.45
C LYS A 90 -0.39 19.92 -5.31
N ARG A 91 -1.48 19.97 -6.07
CA ARG A 91 -1.92 18.90 -7.01
C ARG A 91 -0.78 18.42 -7.90
N ASP A 92 -0.16 19.30 -8.68
CA ASP A 92 0.94 18.94 -9.59
C ASP A 92 2.10 18.24 -8.89
N ARG A 93 2.45 18.68 -7.68
CA ARG A 93 3.53 18.08 -6.88
C ARG A 93 3.14 16.68 -6.42
N THR A 94 1.89 16.48 -6.02
CA THR A 94 1.34 15.18 -5.63
C THR A 94 1.31 14.22 -6.83
N LEU A 95 0.86 14.68 -8.00
CA LEU A 95 0.84 13.89 -9.24
C LEU A 95 2.26 13.51 -9.70
N ALA A 96 3.19 14.46 -9.72
CA ALA A 96 4.59 14.18 -10.06
C ALA A 96 5.22 13.14 -9.11
N ARG A 97 4.82 13.15 -7.84
CA ARG A 97 5.29 12.17 -6.86
C ARG A 97 4.70 10.78 -7.07
N LEU A 98 3.41 10.68 -7.40
CA LEU A 98 2.78 9.41 -7.81
C LEU A 98 3.49 8.83 -9.04
N ALA A 99 3.81 9.67 -10.03
CA ALA A 99 4.56 9.28 -11.22
C ALA A 99 5.93 8.71 -10.86
N THR A 100 6.66 9.38 -9.97
CA THR A 100 7.98 8.93 -9.51
C THR A 100 7.89 7.57 -8.82
N ILE A 101 6.85 7.34 -8.03
CA ILE A 101 6.63 6.07 -7.33
C ILE A 101 6.31 4.95 -8.32
N LEU A 102 5.47 5.23 -9.33
CA LEU A 102 5.18 4.28 -10.41
C LEU A 102 6.42 3.94 -11.23
N ASP A 103 7.26 4.92 -11.54
CA ASP A 103 8.51 4.72 -12.27
C ASP A 103 9.48 3.84 -11.45
N GLN A 104 9.64 4.12 -10.16
CA GLN A 104 10.44 3.30 -9.24
C GLN A 104 9.93 1.85 -9.18
N TYR A 105 8.61 1.65 -9.17
CA TYR A 105 8.03 0.32 -9.21
C TYR A 105 8.27 -0.38 -10.56
N ARG A 106 8.09 0.31 -11.69
CA ARG A 106 8.33 -0.24 -13.02
C ARG A 106 9.79 -0.64 -13.21
N ALA A 107 10.72 0.14 -12.66
CA ALA A 107 12.14 -0.17 -12.72
C ALA A 107 12.47 -1.48 -11.99
N GLN A 108 11.80 -1.74 -10.86
CA GLN A 108 12.16 -2.84 -9.96
C GLN A 108 10.93 -3.41 -9.21
N PRO A 109 10.00 -4.10 -9.90
CA PRO A 109 8.74 -4.51 -9.28
C PRO A 109 8.90 -5.59 -8.20
N SER A 110 9.89 -6.48 -8.34
CA SER A 110 10.17 -7.57 -7.40
C SER A 110 10.85 -7.11 -6.11
N THR A 111 11.63 -6.02 -6.15
CA THR A 111 12.32 -5.46 -4.98
C THR A 111 11.65 -4.20 -4.43
N PHE A 112 10.63 -3.65 -5.10
CA PHE A 112 9.93 -2.46 -4.65
C PHE A 112 9.35 -2.62 -3.23
N ALA A 113 8.78 -3.77 -2.90
CA ALA A 113 8.31 -4.04 -1.53
C ALA A 113 9.44 -3.96 -0.48
N CYS A 114 10.67 -4.32 -0.87
CA CYS A 114 11.87 -4.22 -0.03
C CYS A 114 12.42 -2.79 0.05
N THR A 115 12.12 -1.91 -0.92
CA THR A 115 12.49 -0.48 -0.86
C THR A 115 11.45 0.36 -0.12
N LEU A 116 10.22 -0.16 0.06
CA LEU A 116 9.19 0.47 0.87
C LEU A 116 9.57 0.47 2.35
N VAL A 117 10.18 -0.61 2.85
CA VAL A 117 10.73 -0.66 4.22
C VAL A 117 11.97 0.23 4.28
N PRO A 118 12.04 1.22 5.19
CA PRO A 118 13.28 1.95 5.40
C PRO A 118 14.39 0.94 5.68
N GLN A 119 15.42 0.89 4.83
CA GLN A 119 16.61 0.17 5.21
C GLN A 119 17.09 0.77 6.51
N ARG A 120 17.22 -0.10 7.51
CA ARG A 120 17.71 0.23 8.84
C ARG A 120 18.90 1.18 8.68
N ALA A 121 18.81 2.39 9.23
CA ALA A 121 19.94 3.31 9.21
C ALA A 121 21.18 2.57 9.74
N PRO A 122 22.36 2.68 9.10
CA PRO A 122 23.57 2.02 9.59
C PRO A 122 23.81 2.44 11.05
N GLY A 123 23.59 1.53 12.00
CA GLY A 123 23.75 1.79 13.44
C GLY A 123 22.48 1.75 14.31
N ALA A 124 21.29 1.46 13.78
CA ALA A 124 20.09 1.38 14.64
C ALA A 124 20.15 0.16 15.59
N PRO A 125 19.88 0.33 16.89
CA PRO A 125 19.96 -0.74 17.88
C PRO A 125 19.00 -1.91 17.57
N ARG A 126 19.41 -3.11 17.99
CA ARG A 126 18.60 -4.32 17.89
C ARG A 126 17.43 -4.21 18.87
N SER A 127 16.22 -3.97 18.38
CA SER A 127 15.01 -4.38 19.09
C SER A 127 15.04 -5.91 19.15
N GLY A 128 15.45 -6.44 20.30
CA GLY A 128 15.49 -7.87 20.55
C GLY A 128 14.07 -8.41 20.63
N CYS A 129 13.74 -9.37 19.78
CA CYS A 129 12.69 -10.32 20.09
C CYS A 129 13.29 -11.31 21.09
N THR A 130 12.75 -11.34 22.31
CA THR A 130 12.85 -12.49 23.23
C THR A 130 11.82 -13.53 22.86
#